data_AF-A0A3S3QZ44-F1
#
_entry.id   AF-A0A3S3QZ44-F1
#
_cell.length_a   1.000
_cell.length_b   1.000
_cell.length_c   1.000
_cell.angle_alpha   90.00
_cell.angle_beta   90.00
_cell.angle_gamma   90.00
#
_symmetry.space_group_name_H-M   'P 1'
#
loop_
_entity.id
_entity.type
_entity.pdbx_description
1 polymer ?
#
loop_
_entity_poly.entity_id
_entity_poly.type
_entity_poly.pdbx_seq_one_letter_code
_entity_poly.pdbx_strand_id
1 'polypeptide(L)' 'FAADWRRAGRIAQVFTHFALELEVFHAHIKGDAPEGHFWSLAHEISGEALPTVMKKVIEAAIPGATKARRV' A
#
# COMPACT_ATOMS: atom_id res chain seq x y z
N PHE A 1 4.28 -10.02 -12.12
CA PHE A 1 4.91 -11.27 -11.65
C PHE A 1 3.81 -12.24 -11.23
N ALA A 2 4.04 -13.55 -11.35
CA ALA A 2 3.07 -14.56 -10.96
C ALA A 2 2.90 -14.56 -9.43
N ALA A 3 1.67 -14.34 -8.96
CA ALA A 3 1.27 -14.41 -7.55
C ALA A 3 -0.26 -14.54 -7.46
N ASP A 4 -0.76 -14.94 -6.30
CA ASP A 4 -2.21 -15.02 -6.01
C ASP A 4 -2.79 -13.62 -5.72
N TRP A 5 -2.89 -12.80 -6.77
CA TRP A 5 -3.43 -11.44 -6.68
C TRP A 5 -4.93 -11.45 -6.38
N ARG A 6 -5.31 -10.65 -5.38
CA ARG A 6 -6.70 -10.44 -4.95
C ARG A 6 -7.04 -8.98 -5.04
N ARG A 7 -8.18 -8.68 -5.67
CA ARG A 7 -8.70 -7.31 -5.74
C ARG A 7 -9.07 -6.84 -4.32
N ALA A 8 -8.55 -5.69 -3.94
CA ALA A 8 -8.75 -5.07 -2.63
C ALA A 8 -9.64 -3.82 -2.67
N GLY A 9 -10.05 -3.39 -3.87
CA GLY A 9 -11.01 -2.30 -4.06
C GLY A 9 -10.52 -1.26 -5.06
N ARG A 10 -11.13 -0.07 -4.99
CA ARG A 10 -10.75 1.08 -5.82
C ARG A 10 -10.59 2.29 -4.93
N ILE A 11 -9.60 3.13 -5.22
CA ILE A 11 -9.41 4.43 -4.55
C ILE A 11 -9.39 5.56 -5.58
N ALA A 12 -9.80 6.74 -5.14
CA ALA A 12 -9.70 7.98 -5.91
C ALA A 12 -8.96 9.05 -5.11
N GLN A 13 -8.11 9.82 -5.79
CA GLN A 13 -7.40 10.97 -5.23
C GLN A 13 -7.31 12.09 -6.26
N VAL A 14 -7.74 13.29 -5.87
CA VAL A 14 -7.58 14.49 -6.68
C VAL A 14 -6.23 15.13 -6.38
N PHE A 15 -5.52 15.48 -7.43
CA PHE A 15 -4.34 16.36 -7.45
C PHE A 15 -4.72 17.68 -8.13
N THR A 16 -3.84 18.67 -8.06
CA THR A 16 -4.12 20.01 -8.61
C THR A 16 -4.45 20.02 -10.11
N HIS A 17 -3.89 19.09 -10.88
CA HIS A 17 -4.03 19.05 -12.34
C HIS A 17 -4.82 17.84 -12.88
N PHE A 18 -5.09 16.83 -12.05
CA PHE A 18 -5.76 15.61 -12.48
C PHE A 18 -6.41 14.87 -11.31
N ALA A 19 -7.36 14.00 -11.63
CA ALA A 19 -7.90 13.00 -10.71
C ALA A 19 -7.30 11.63 -11.05
N LEU A 20 -6.84 10.90 -10.04
CA LEU A 20 -6.31 9.55 -10.17
C LEU A 20 -7.29 8.55 -9.57
N GLU A 21 -7.62 7.52 -10.33
CA GLU A 21 -8.41 6.38 -9.89
C GLU A 21 -7.59 5.11 -10.04
N LEU A 22 -7.53 4.31 -8.98
CA LEU A 22 -6.66 3.12 -8.91
C LEU A 22 -7.51 1.91 -8.53
N GLU A 23 -7.37 0.82 -9.27
CA GLU A 23 -7.77 -0.50 -8.78
C GLU A 23 -6.63 -1.09 -7.95
N VAL A 24 -6.93 -1.46 -6.72
CA VAL A 24 -5.94 -2.00 -5.78
C VAL A 24 -6.00 -3.51 -5.82
N PHE A 25 -4.83 -4.13 -5.99
CA PHE A 25 -4.63 -5.57 -5.87
C PHE A 25 -3.57 -5.85 -4.81
N HIS A 26 -3.76 -6.91 -4.03
CA HIS A 26 -2.77 -7.38 -3.06
C HIS A 26 -2.46 -8.86 -3.29
N ALA A 27 -1.27 -9.30 -2.95
CA ALA A 27 -0.90 -10.71 -2.90
C ALA A 27 -0.02 -10.96 -1.67
N HIS A 28 -0.11 -12.15 -1.11
CA HIS A 28 0.82 -12.61 -0.10
C HIS A 28 1.94 -13.40 -0.77
N ILE A 29 3.18 -13.01 -0.53
CA ILE A 29 4.35 -13.71 -1.06
C ILE A 29 5.28 -14.10 0.07
N LYS A 30 5.98 -15.22 -0.12
CA LYS A 30 7.07 -15.66 0.76
C LYS A 30 8.38 -15.40 0.03
N GLY A 31 9.38 -14.93 0.77
CA GLY A 31 10.72 -14.68 0.26
C GLY A 31 11.18 -13.24 0.45
N ASP A 32 12.41 -12.98 0.03
CA ASP A 32 13.05 -11.68 0.17
C ASP A 32 12.52 -10.68 -0.86
N ALA A 33 12.70 -9.39 -0.57
CA ALA A 33 12.37 -8.35 -1.52
C ALA A 33 13.30 -8.48 -2.74
N PRO A 34 12.79 -8.26 -3.97
CA PRO A 34 13.64 -8.23 -5.16
C PRO A 34 14.77 -7.20 -5.03
N GLU A 35 15.83 -7.37 -5.83
CA GLU A 35 16.93 -6.40 -5.86
C GLU A 35 16.41 -4.97 -6.11
N GLY A 36 16.95 -4.01 -5.34
CA GLY A 36 16.51 -2.61 -5.36
C GLY A 36 15.20 -2.31 -4.62
N HIS A 37 14.61 -3.30 -3.93
CA HIS A 37 13.38 -3.16 -3.15
C HIS A 37 13.61 -3.60 -1.70
N PHE A 38 12.67 -3.26 -0.81
CA PHE A 38 12.71 -3.67 0.60
C PHE A 38 11.31 -4.01 1.11
N TRP A 39 11.24 -4.84 2.15
CA TRP A 39 10.03 -5.07 2.93
C TRP A 39 9.97 -4.10 4.09
N SER A 40 8.91 -3.30 4.16
CA SER A 40 8.61 -2.46 5.32
C SER A 40 7.78 -3.24 6.34
N LEU A 41 8.10 -3.14 7.62
CA LEU A 41 7.26 -3.74 8.65
C LEU A 41 5.96 -2.95 8.77
N ALA A 42 4.85 -3.64 9.03
CA ALA A 42 3.52 -3.01 9.08
C ALA A 42 3.44 -1.80 10.05
N HIS A 43 4.24 -1.78 11.12
CA HIS A 43 4.26 -0.67 12.07
C HIS A 43 5.12 0.53 11.62
N GLU A 44 6.05 0.33 10.69
CA GLU A 44 6.95 1.37 10.16
C GLU A 44 6.25 2.20 9.07
N ILE A 45 5.31 1.60 8.33
CA ILE A 45 4.55 2.21 7.23
C ILE A 45 3.98 3.59 7.60
N SER A 46 3.52 3.77 8.84
CA SER A 46 2.93 5.04 9.29
C SER A 46 3.95 6.19 9.31
N GLY A 47 5.21 5.89 9.68
CA GLY A 47 6.33 6.82 9.75
C GLY A 47 7.05 7.03 8.41
N GLU A 48 6.81 6.19 7.41
CA GLU A 48 7.39 6.39 6.09
C GLU A 48 6.85 7.65 5.39
N ALA A 49 7.73 8.28 4.61
CA ALA A 49 7.44 9.44 3.77
C ALA A 49 6.65 9.06 2.50
N LEU A 50 5.68 8.15 2.63
CA LEU A 50 4.80 7.75 1.54
C LEU A 50 3.82 8.88 1.20
N PRO A 51 3.59 9.15 -0.09
CA PRO A 51 2.51 10.03 -0.52
C PRO A 51 1.15 9.55 0.02
N THR A 52 0.23 10.48 0.30
CA THR A 52 -1.10 10.16 0.84
C THR A 52 -1.86 9.13 0.00
N VAL A 53 -1.72 9.17 -1.33
CA VAL A 53 -2.35 8.19 -2.21
C VAL A 53 -1.83 6.77 -1.95
N MET A 54 -0.53 6.60 -1.68
CA MET A 54 0.06 5.28 -1.39
C MET A 54 -0.37 4.76 -0.03
N LYS A 55 -0.48 5.63 0.99
CA LYS A 55 -1.07 5.26 2.28
C LYS A 55 -2.51 4.75 2.11
N LYS A 56 -3.33 5.38 1.25
CA LYS A 56 -4.67 4.89 0.91
C LYS A 56 -4.66 3.52 0.21
N VAL A 57 -3.71 3.27 -0.69
CA VAL A 57 -3.55 1.96 -1.35
C VAL A 57 -3.28 0.87 -0.32
N ILE A 58 -2.33 1.12 0.60
CA ILE A 58 -1.97 0.17 1.64
C ILE A 58 -3.15 -0.09 2.57
N GLU A 59 -3.87 0.94 3.02
CA GLU A 59 -5.03 0.77 3.91
C GLU A 59 -6.16 -0.02 3.23
N ALA A 60 -6.37 0.15 1.92
CA ALA A 60 -7.34 -0.65 1.15
C ALA A 60 -6.91 -2.12 1.03
N ALA A 61 -5.61 -2.37 0.83
CA ALA A 61 -5.06 -3.71 0.71
C ALA A 61 -4.97 -4.45 2.06
N ILE A 62 -4.58 -3.73 3.12
CA ILE A 62 -4.28 -4.24 4.46
C ILE A 62 -4.87 -3.26 5.50
N PRO A 63 -6.15 -3.43 5.88
CA PRO A 63 -6.81 -2.52 6.82
C PRO A 63 -6.07 -2.42 8.16
N GLY A 64 -5.83 -1.19 8.61
CA GLY A 64 -5.13 -0.86 9.85
C GLY A 64 -3.61 -0.72 9.72
N ALA A 65 -3.00 -1.05 8.58
CA ALA A 65 -1.55 -1.00 8.39
C ALA A 65 -0.98 0.43 8.40
N THR A 66 -1.82 1.46 8.16
CA THR A 66 -1.36 2.85 8.18
C THR A 66 -1.57 3.56 9.53
N LYS A 67 -2.22 2.88 10.48
CA LYS A 67 -2.50 3.46 11.81
C LYS A 67 -1.24 3.39 12.67
N ALA A 68 -0.84 4.52 13.25
CA ALA A 68 0.17 4.52 14.29
C ALA A 68 -0.34 3.69 15.47
N ARG A 69 0.40 2.65 15.86
CA ARG A 69 0.08 1.89 17.07
C ARG A 69 0.32 2.81 18.27
N ARG A 70 -0.76 3.17 18.98
CA ARG A 70 -0.67 3.77 20.31
C ARG A 70 0.01 2.74 21.22
N VAL A 71 1.24 3.05 21.64
CA VAL A 71 1.91 2.43 22.79
C VAL A 71 1.49 3.14 24.07
#